data_AF-A0AAN6K1T7-F1
#
_entry.id   AF-A0AAN6K1T7-F1
#
_cell.length_a   1.000
_cell.length_b   1.000
_cell.length_c   1.000
_cell.angle_alpha   90.00
_cell.angle_beta   90.00
_cell.angle_gamma   90.00
#
_symmetry.space_group_name_H-M   'P 1'
#
loop_
_entity.id
_entity.type
_entity.pdbx_description
1 polymer ?
#
loop_
_entity_poly.entity_id
_entity_poly.type
_entity_poly.pdbx_seq_one_letter_code
_entity_poly.pdbx_strand_id
1 'polypeptide(L)'
;MSALFDDAGFIRSPEEHVRRAEGGESRVPPNLYQPPIGDLTGSMHTMSLAVLDTQLSTLLGKPSSTTNILPTDELRILRHFHAVTSRSMGSEATQKILHRNVLKRAWGHPYLMHMALAVATAHMRRLNVNESIPRAGKQLSVVEARHWQRALLLHREELSTSNSEYDARYDARVETTFLTVVYSFALEDCLPLNAFSTGSDDLLLHALSPLAACNGFRALRIIEGPRGSSSTWLPVLMATASGSEHGAFGSERPGIDGLPAALVDLCGLNAESTSDSDEYHRVLRLLAPVLKLKPSTDNFPKLFSVAGRSWLTVKPLLLRKDHRALLLVSYWFASLHQIDQWWLTARAKSSCAAIVAYLVQESDDDRIHRLLEYPATFGRCGLSRIWEAG
;
A
#
# COMPACT_ATOMS: atom_id res chain seq x y z
N MET A 1 24.98 37.21 18.33
CA MET A 1 25.31 38.49 17.67
C MET A 1 24.14 38.87 16.79
N SER A 2 23.45 39.94 17.19
CA SER A 2 22.67 40.93 16.41
C SER A 2 21.70 40.39 15.33
N ALA A 3 20.37 40.42 15.50
CA ALA A 3 19.48 41.60 15.58
C ALA A 3 19.54 42.47 14.32
N LEU A 4 18.39 42.57 13.63
CA LEU A 4 17.95 43.71 12.82
C LEU A 4 16.41 43.61 12.69
N PHE A 5 15.75 44.13 13.72
CA PHE A 5 14.47 44.84 13.61
C PHE A 5 14.79 46.34 13.69
N ASP A 6 13.76 47.16 13.40
CA ASP A 6 13.68 48.63 13.46
C ASP A 6 13.91 49.31 12.10
N ASP A 7 13.09 50.26 11.65
CA ASP A 7 12.05 51.01 12.36
C ASP A 7 11.11 51.76 11.40
N ALA A 8 9.97 52.15 11.98
CA ALA A 8 9.17 53.36 11.75
C ALA A 8 8.53 53.62 10.37
N GLY A 9 7.25 54.00 10.26
CA GLY A 9 6.24 54.35 11.25
C GLY A 9 5.23 55.38 10.67
N PHE A 10 3.99 55.34 11.19
CA PHE A 10 3.10 56.50 11.46
C PHE A 10 2.51 57.29 10.24
N ILE A 11 1.23 57.74 10.12
CA ILE A 11 -0.06 57.70 10.84
C ILE A 11 -1.19 58.18 9.86
N ARG A 12 -2.44 57.88 10.25
CA ARG A 12 -3.64 58.77 10.29
C ARG A 12 -4.68 58.69 9.15
N SER A 13 -5.84 58.15 9.56
CA SER A 13 -7.20 58.50 9.12
C SER A 13 -7.53 59.97 9.45
N PRO A 14 -8.53 60.59 8.79
CA PRO A 14 -9.81 60.77 9.51
C PRO A 14 -11.09 60.61 8.66
N GLU A 15 -12.17 60.32 9.39
CA GLU A 15 -13.58 60.35 9.02
C GLU A 15 -14.09 61.78 8.68
N GLU A 16 -15.12 61.88 7.84
CA GLU A 16 -16.38 62.64 8.07
C GLU A 16 -17.15 62.86 6.76
N HIS A 17 -18.42 62.45 6.71
CA HIS A 17 -19.54 63.37 6.41
C HIS A 17 -20.92 62.68 6.53
N VAL A 18 -21.70 63.19 7.47
CA VAL A 18 -23.14 62.96 7.67
C VAL A 18 -23.92 64.09 6.98
N ARG A 19 -24.95 63.77 6.20
CA ARG A 19 -26.14 64.64 6.04
C ARG A 19 -27.43 63.84 5.86
N ARG A 20 -28.45 64.30 6.61
CA ARG A 20 -29.88 63.91 6.62
C ARG A 20 -30.64 64.36 5.37
N ALA A 21 -31.68 63.60 5.01
CA ALA A 21 -33.00 64.06 4.51
C ALA A 21 -33.98 62.86 4.69
N GLU A 22 -34.88 62.87 5.69
CA GLU A 22 -36.30 63.28 5.64
C GLU A 22 -37.22 62.47 4.71
N GLY A 23 -38.13 61.71 5.33
CA GLY A 23 -39.59 61.75 5.11
C GLY A 23 -40.18 61.33 3.76
N GLY A 24 -40.82 60.16 3.73
CA GLY A 24 -41.74 59.79 2.64
C GLY A 24 -42.44 58.45 2.88
N GLU A 25 -43.65 58.47 3.42
CA GLU A 25 -44.59 57.34 3.39
C GLU A 25 -44.92 56.96 1.94
N SER A 26 -44.76 55.69 1.58
CA SER A 26 -45.46 55.13 0.43
C SER A 26 -45.61 53.60 0.52
N ARG A 27 -46.86 53.19 0.78
CA ARG A 27 -47.59 52.01 0.29
C ARG A 27 -46.78 50.74 -0.01
N VAL A 28 -47.01 49.74 0.84
CA VAL A 28 -46.70 48.31 0.66
C VAL A 28 -47.43 47.74 -0.58
N PRO A 29 -46.73 47.11 -1.54
CA PRO A 29 -47.34 46.23 -2.53
C PRO A 29 -47.32 44.75 -2.05
N PRO A 30 -48.25 43.91 -2.54
CA PRO A 30 -48.41 42.54 -2.05
C PRO A 30 -47.37 41.57 -2.66
N ASN A 31 -46.88 40.65 -1.83
CA ASN A 31 -46.31 39.35 -2.15
C ASN A 31 -45.54 39.20 -3.48
N LEU A 32 -44.24 39.46 -3.43
CA LEU A 32 -43.28 38.63 -4.17
C LEU A 32 -42.77 37.57 -3.19
N TYR A 33 -43.19 36.33 -3.40
CA TYR A 33 -42.69 35.16 -2.70
C TYR A 33 -41.18 35.05 -2.98
N GLN A 34 -40.34 35.61 -2.11
CA GLN A 34 -38.94 35.24 -2.04
C GLN A 34 -38.91 33.84 -1.41
N PRO A 35 -38.42 32.80 -2.10
CA PRO A 35 -38.19 31.54 -1.43
C PRO A 35 -37.19 31.81 -0.30
N PRO A 36 -37.34 31.15 0.86
CA PRO A 36 -36.42 31.36 1.96
C PRO A 36 -35.00 31.12 1.45
N ILE A 37 -34.06 31.98 1.83
CA ILE A 37 -32.61 31.72 1.79
C ILE A 37 -32.31 30.67 2.88
N GLY A 38 -33.08 29.59 2.87
CA GLY A 38 -32.95 28.41 3.68
C GLY A 38 -32.43 27.33 2.76
N ASP A 39 -31.28 26.79 3.12
CA ASP A 39 -30.74 25.55 2.55
C ASP A 39 -30.14 25.62 1.13
N LEU A 40 -29.80 26.81 0.62
CA LEU A 40 -29.01 26.93 -0.62
C LEU A 40 -27.65 26.23 -0.49
N THR A 41 -27.00 26.30 0.67
CA THR A 41 -25.72 25.62 0.91
C THR A 41 -25.88 24.11 0.99
N GLY A 42 -26.93 23.60 1.64
CA GLY A 42 -27.27 22.17 1.70
C GLY A 42 -27.72 21.62 0.35
N SER A 43 -28.51 22.38 -0.39
CA SER A 43 -28.94 22.07 -1.76
C SER A 43 -27.76 22.08 -2.74
N MET A 44 -26.87 23.08 -2.69
CA MET A 44 -25.65 23.13 -3.51
C MET A 44 -24.68 22.01 -3.16
N HIS A 45 -24.53 21.68 -1.88
CA HIS A 45 -23.74 20.50 -1.47
C HIS A 45 -24.38 19.23 -2.02
N THR A 46 -25.69 19.04 -1.88
CA THR A 46 -26.39 17.85 -2.37
C THR A 46 -26.31 17.72 -3.90
N MET A 47 -26.49 18.81 -4.64
CA MET A 47 -26.29 18.84 -6.10
C MET A 47 -24.83 18.54 -6.48
N SER A 48 -23.85 19.11 -5.78
CA SER A 48 -22.42 18.80 -6.00
C SER A 48 -22.13 17.32 -5.80
N LEU A 49 -22.75 16.69 -4.80
CA LEU A 49 -22.59 15.26 -4.55
C LEU A 49 -23.28 14.40 -5.60
N ALA A 50 -24.47 14.78 -6.06
CA ALA A 50 -25.16 14.08 -7.14
C ALA A 50 -24.37 14.14 -8.46
N VAL A 51 -23.74 15.29 -8.74
CA VAL A 51 -22.85 15.44 -9.91
C VAL A 51 -21.62 14.54 -9.78
N LEU A 52 -20.96 14.55 -8.62
CA LEU A 52 -19.80 13.69 -8.37
C LEU A 52 -20.15 12.19 -8.46
N ASP A 53 -21.32 11.82 -7.95
CA ASP A 53 -21.84 10.45 -7.99
C ASP A 53 -22.10 9.99 -9.43
N THR A 54 -22.68 10.87 -10.25
CA THR A 54 -22.92 10.62 -11.68
C THR A 54 -21.61 10.48 -12.45
N GLN A 55 -20.63 11.36 -12.19
CA GLN A 55 -19.30 11.27 -12.80
C GLN A 55 -18.58 9.98 -12.39
N LEU A 56 -18.66 9.61 -11.12
CA LEU A 56 -18.07 8.37 -10.62
C LEU A 56 -18.72 7.15 -11.27
N SER A 57 -20.06 7.12 -11.35
CA SER A 57 -20.79 6.03 -12.02
C SER A 57 -20.38 5.88 -13.48
N THR A 58 -20.22 7.01 -14.20
CA THR A 58 -19.75 7.04 -15.58
C THR A 58 -18.33 6.48 -15.71
N LEU A 59 -17.41 6.92 -14.84
CA LEU A 59 -16.03 6.45 -14.81
C LEU A 59 -15.92 4.94 -14.54
N LEU A 60 -16.80 4.42 -13.69
CA LEU A 60 -16.88 3.00 -13.33
C LEU A 60 -17.65 2.16 -14.37
N GLY A 61 -18.16 2.76 -15.45
CA GLY A 61 -18.91 2.09 -16.50
C GLY A 61 -20.29 1.57 -16.03
N LYS A 62 -20.89 2.21 -15.03
CA LYS A 62 -22.22 1.85 -14.51
C LYS A 62 -23.31 2.68 -15.21
N PRO A 63 -24.51 2.10 -15.45
CA PRO A 63 -25.63 2.86 -15.97
C PRO A 63 -26.05 3.95 -14.97
N SER A 64 -26.17 5.18 -15.44
CA SER A 64 -26.56 6.34 -14.64
C SER A 64 -27.95 6.14 -14.07
N SER A 65 -28.06 5.96 -12.76
CA SER A 65 -29.36 5.94 -12.06
C SER A 65 -29.68 7.37 -11.62
N THR A 66 -30.53 8.06 -12.39
CA THR A 66 -30.90 9.47 -12.19
C THR A 66 -31.82 9.74 -10.99
N THR A 67 -32.08 8.75 -10.12
CA THR A 67 -33.14 8.81 -9.11
C THR A 67 -32.68 8.74 -7.65
N ASN A 68 -31.39 8.55 -7.35
CA ASN A 68 -30.93 8.45 -5.97
C ASN A 68 -30.41 9.79 -5.43
N ILE A 69 -31.12 10.35 -4.45
CA ILE A 69 -30.73 11.56 -3.69
C ILE A 69 -29.62 11.24 -2.67
N LEU A 70 -29.43 9.95 -2.35
CA LEU A 70 -28.39 9.46 -1.43
C LEU A 70 -27.11 9.09 -2.19
N PRO A 71 -25.91 9.38 -1.63
CA PRO A 71 -24.63 8.95 -2.21
C PRO A 71 -24.60 7.45 -2.48
N THR A 72 -24.10 7.03 -3.63
CA THR A 72 -23.82 5.59 -3.88
C THR A 72 -22.84 5.05 -2.84
N ASP A 73 -22.86 3.72 -2.66
CA ASP A 73 -21.85 3.04 -1.86
C ASP A 73 -20.44 3.38 -2.33
N GLU A 74 -20.21 3.56 -3.63
CA GLU A 74 -18.89 3.94 -4.16
C GLU A 74 -18.46 5.35 -3.76
N LEU A 75 -19.36 6.34 -3.78
CA LEU A 75 -19.01 7.69 -3.33
C LEU A 75 -18.70 7.71 -1.83
N ARG A 76 -19.38 6.88 -1.01
CA ARG A 76 -19.06 6.68 0.41
C ARG A 76 -17.68 6.04 0.59
N ILE A 77 -17.38 4.98 -0.15
CA ILE A 77 -16.07 4.31 -0.13
C ILE A 77 -14.95 5.28 -0.56
N LEU A 78 -15.19 6.08 -1.60
CA LEU A 78 -14.21 7.06 -2.10
C LEU A 78 -13.91 8.15 -1.08
N ARG A 79 -14.95 8.63 -0.38
CA ARG A 79 -14.78 9.57 0.75
C ARG A 79 -13.98 8.95 1.88
N HIS A 80 -14.24 7.69 2.21
CA HIS A 80 -13.45 6.96 3.22
C HIS A 80 -11.99 6.84 2.81
N PHE A 81 -11.72 6.57 1.52
CA PHE A 81 -10.35 6.56 1.00
C PHE A 81 -9.64 7.89 1.26
N HIS A 82 -10.28 8.99 0.89
CA HIS A 82 -9.69 10.33 1.00
C HIS A 82 -9.50 10.76 2.46
N ALA A 83 -10.52 10.56 3.30
CA ALA A 83 -10.53 11.05 4.67
C ALA A 83 -9.67 10.21 5.62
N VAL A 84 -9.61 8.89 5.40
CA VAL A 84 -9.02 7.94 6.36
C VAL A 84 -7.96 7.06 5.71
N THR A 85 -8.32 6.24 4.70
CA THR A 85 -7.44 5.18 4.20
C THR A 85 -6.12 5.70 3.64
N SER A 86 -6.15 6.80 2.86
CA SER A 86 -4.95 7.40 2.27
C SER A 86 -3.94 7.93 3.31
N ARG A 87 -4.38 8.14 4.55
CA ARG A 87 -3.56 8.64 5.67
C ARG A 87 -3.16 7.52 6.64
N SER A 88 -3.52 6.27 6.39
CA SER A 88 -3.26 5.15 7.30
C SER A 88 -2.31 4.08 6.73
N MET A 89 -1.61 4.37 5.63
CA MET A 89 -0.78 3.39 4.92
C MET A 89 0.62 3.92 4.58
N GLY A 90 1.65 3.21 5.03
CA GLY A 90 3.04 3.52 4.72
C GLY A 90 3.64 4.66 5.55
N SER A 91 4.77 5.19 5.12
CA SER A 91 5.47 6.31 5.78
C SER A 91 4.70 7.63 5.63
N GLU A 92 5.08 8.66 6.40
CA GLU A 92 4.48 9.99 6.28
C GLU A 92 4.59 10.56 4.85
N ALA A 93 5.72 10.32 4.17
CA ALA A 93 5.92 10.72 2.79
C ALA A 93 4.92 10.01 1.85
N THR A 94 4.74 8.71 2.02
CA THR A 94 3.75 7.93 1.26
C THR A 94 2.34 8.45 1.52
N GLN A 95 1.95 8.66 2.78
CA GLN A 95 0.63 9.18 3.14
C GLN A 95 0.35 10.56 2.52
N LYS A 96 1.34 11.46 2.51
CA LYS A 96 1.22 12.78 1.84
C LYS A 96 0.95 12.64 0.35
N ILE A 97 1.65 11.74 -0.34
CA ILE A 97 1.44 11.48 -1.77
C ILE A 97 0.06 10.89 -2.01
N LEU A 98 -0.31 9.83 -1.27
CA LEU A 98 -1.61 9.17 -1.39
C LEU A 98 -2.76 10.15 -1.19
N HIS A 99 -2.71 10.91 -0.09
CA HIS A 99 -3.79 11.82 0.27
C HIS A 99 -3.95 12.98 -0.73
N ARG A 100 -2.85 13.55 -1.24
CA ARG A 100 -2.90 14.73 -2.11
C ARG A 100 -3.16 14.40 -3.58
N ASN A 101 -2.68 13.25 -4.05
CA ASN A 101 -2.53 13.00 -5.48
C ASN A 101 -3.40 11.86 -6.01
N VAL A 102 -3.56 10.75 -5.27
CA VAL A 102 -4.22 9.54 -5.79
C VAL A 102 -5.64 9.85 -6.22
N LEU A 103 -6.43 10.54 -5.40
CA LEU A 103 -7.81 10.84 -5.75
C LEU A 103 -7.90 11.75 -6.98
N LYS A 104 -7.02 12.75 -7.08
CA LYS A 104 -7.00 13.68 -8.23
C LYS A 104 -6.70 12.92 -9.53
N ARG A 105 -5.77 11.97 -9.48
CA ARG A 105 -5.39 11.13 -10.63
C ARG A 105 -6.43 10.05 -10.94
N ALA A 106 -7.08 9.48 -9.93
CA ALA A 106 -8.06 8.42 -10.10
C ALA A 106 -9.20 8.80 -11.06
N TRP A 107 -9.60 10.08 -11.09
CA TRP A 107 -10.63 10.57 -12.02
C TRP A 107 -10.25 10.44 -13.50
N GLY A 108 -8.95 10.45 -13.84
CA GLY A 108 -8.45 10.24 -15.21
C GLY A 108 -8.02 8.80 -15.49
N HIS A 109 -7.99 7.92 -14.47
CA HIS A 109 -7.41 6.59 -14.54
C HIS A 109 -8.33 5.56 -13.87
N PRO A 110 -9.25 4.92 -14.62
CA PRO A 110 -10.22 3.98 -14.07
C PRO A 110 -9.62 2.83 -13.26
N TYR A 111 -8.46 2.31 -13.69
CA TYR A 111 -7.74 1.26 -12.96
C TYR A 111 -7.33 1.71 -11.54
N LEU A 112 -6.85 2.95 -11.39
CA LEU A 112 -6.48 3.53 -10.10
C LEU A 112 -7.71 3.80 -9.23
N MET A 113 -8.79 4.31 -9.83
CA MET A 113 -10.06 4.51 -9.12
C MET A 113 -10.59 3.22 -8.53
N HIS A 114 -10.69 2.16 -9.34
CA HIS A 114 -11.13 0.85 -8.86
C HIS A 114 -10.20 0.32 -7.75
N MET A 115 -8.89 0.50 -7.88
CA MET A 115 -7.94 0.05 -6.87
C MET A 115 -8.10 0.80 -5.54
N ALA A 116 -8.27 2.13 -5.59
CA ALA A 116 -8.53 2.95 -4.41
C ALA A 116 -9.84 2.54 -3.71
N LEU A 117 -10.90 2.25 -4.48
CA LEU A 117 -12.16 1.76 -3.94
C LEU A 117 -12.00 0.37 -3.30
N ALA A 118 -11.25 -0.55 -3.92
CA ALA A 118 -11.00 -1.88 -3.35
C ALA A 118 -10.27 -1.78 -2.00
N VAL A 119 -9.18 -1.01 -1.92
CA VAL A 119 -8.40 -0.82 -0.69
C VAL A 119 -9.22 -0.11 0.39
N ALA A 120 -10.02 0.91 0.04
CA ALA A 120 -10.90 1.56 1.00
C ALA A 120 -12.01 0.62 1.50
N THR A 121 -12.57 -0.21 0.64
CA THR A 121 -13.57 -1.21 1.03
C THR A 121 -12.98 -2.24 1.98
N ALA A 122 -11.77 -2.75 1.71
CA ALA A 122 -11.04 -3.64 2.60
C ALA A 122 -10.80 -2.97 3.98
N HIS A 123 -10.40 -1.71 3.98
CA HIS A 123 -10.20 -0.94 5.21
C HIS A 123 -11.52 -0.76 6.00
N MET A 124 -12.62 -0.39 5.34
CA MET A 124 -13.94 -0.30 5.98
C MET A 124 -14.39 -1.64 6.55
N ARG A 125 -14.22 -2.73 5.78
CA ARG A 125 -14.58 -4.08 6.19
C ARG A 125 -13.85 -4.45 7.48
N ARG A 126 -12.55 -4.17 7.57
CA ARG A 126 -11.73 -4.38 8.78
C ARG A 126 -12.23 -3.60 9.99
N LEU A 127 -12.59 -2.33 9.81
CA LEU A 127 -13.12 -1.50 10.89
C LEU A 127 -14.50 -1.97 11.36
N ASN A 128 -15.30 -2.53 10.46
CA ASN A 128 -16.64 -3.02 10.74
C ASN A 128 -16.69 -4.45 11.30
N VAL A 129 -15.54 -5.14 11.48
CA VAL A 129 -15.50 -6.49 12.09
C VAL A 129 -16.06 -6.49 13.52
N ASN A 130 -16.03 -5.34 14.20
CA ASN A 130 -16.57 -5.18 15.56
C ASN A 130 -18.08 -4.86 15.58
N GLU A 131 -18.70 -4.58 14.43
CA GLU A 131 -20.15 -4.37 14.35
C GLU A 131 -20.85 -5.71 14.16
N SER A 132 -21.84 -6.01 14.99
CA SER A 132 -22.57 -7.27 15.11
C SER A 132 -23.46 -7.63 13.89
N ILE A 133 -23.11 -7.16 12.69
CA ILE A 133 -23.92 -7.29 11.46
C ILE A 133 -23.14 -8.07 10.37
N PRO A 134 -23.18 -9.41 10.37
CA PRO A 134 -22.50 -10.27 9.40
C PRO A 134 -22.84 -9.98 7.92
N ARG A 135 -24.02 -9.43 7.66
CA ARG A 135 -24.49 -9.12 6.29
C ARG A 135 -23.73 -7.96 5.65
N ALA A 136 -23.38 -6.93 6.43
CA ALA A 136 -22.65 -5.77 5.90
C ALA A 136 -21.23 -6.16 5.47
N GLY A 137 -20.54 -6.98 6.28
CA GLY A 137 -19.21 -7.50 5.94
C GLY A 137 -19.18 -8.34 4.66
N LYS A 138 -20.22 -9.17 4.43
CA LYS A 138 -20.34 -9.98 3.20
C LYS A 138 -20.64 -9.15 1.95
N GLN A 139 -21.39 -8.06 2.07
CA GLN A 139 -21.62 -7.15 0.93
C GLN A 139 -20.34 -6.40 0.57
N LEU A 140 -19.62 -5.90 1.58
CA LEU A 140 -18.35 -5.22 1.38
C LEU A 140 -17.32 -6.15 0.71
N SER A 141 -17.23 -7.42 1.09
CA SER A 141 -16.28 -8.35 0.45
C SER A 141 -16.56 -8.59 -1.04
N VAL A 142 -17.83 -8.60 -1.47
CA VAL A 142 -18.18 -8.72 -2.89
C VAL A 142 -17.83 -7.44 -3.67
N VAL A 143 -18.09 -6.27 -3.09
CA VAL A 143 -17.73 -4.97 -3.68
C VAL A 143 -16.22 -4.83 -3.81
N GLU A 144 -15.51 -5.18 -2.74
CA GLU A 144 -14.05 -5.23 -2.65
C GLU A 144 -13.47 -6.10 -3.77
N ALA A 145 -13.90 -7.36 -3.88
CA ALA A 145 -13.41 -8.30 -4.89
C ALA A 145 -13.70 -7.83 -6.32
N ARG A 146 -14.88 -7.24 -6.57
CA ARG A 146 -15.24 -6.70 -7.90
C ARG A 146 -14.32 -5.56 -8.31
N HIS A 147 -14.10 -4.60 -7.42
CA HIS A 147 -13.21 -3.47 -7.69
C HIS A 147 -11.77 -3.92 -7.84
N TRP A 148 -11.31 -4.86 -7.02
CA TRP A 148 -9.98 -5.47 -7.16
C TRP A 148 -9.78 -6.11 -8.54
N GLN A 149 -10.70 -7.00 -8.94
CA GLN A 149 -10.61 -7.69 -10.23
C GLN A 149 -10.62 -6.69 -11.39
N ARG A 150 -11.51 -5.70 -11.36
CA ARG A 150 -11.61 -4.69 -12.42
C ARG A 150 -10.37 -3.82 -12.50
N ALA A 151 -9.81 -3.41 -11.35
CA ALA A 151 -8.56 -2.66 -11.28
C ALA A 151 -7.41 -3.42 -11.93
N LEU A 152 -7.22 -4.70 -11.60
CA LEU A 152 -6.16 -5.53 -12.16
C LEU A 152 -6.29 -5.70 -13.68
N LEU A 153 -7.51 -5.95 -14.18
CA LEU A 153 -7.76 -6.11 -15.62
C LEU A 153 -7.41 -4.84 -16.40
N LEU A 154 -7.92 -3.69 -15.95
CA LEU A 154 -7.68 -2.40 -16.58
C LEU A 154 -6.20 -1.98 -16.46
N HIS A 155 -5.57 -2.26 -15.32
CA HIS A 155 -4.16 -1.95 -15.13
C HIS A 155 -3.27 -2.78 -16.06
N ARG A 156 -3.60 -4.07 -16.25
CA ARG A 156 -2.90 -4.94 -17.19
C ARG A 156 -3.04 -4.46 -18.64
N GLU A 157 -4.25 -4.05 -19.02
CA GLU A 157 -4.53 -3.48 -20.36
C GLU A 157 -3.72 -2.20 -20.60
N GLU A 158 -3.72 -1.28 -19.64
CA GLU A 158 -2.90 -0.06 -19.66
C GLU A 158 -1.41 -0.37 -19.81
N LEU A 159 -0.88 -1.34 -19.05
CA LEU A 159 0.52 -1.73 -19.14
C LEU A 159 0.88 -2.39 -20.47
N SER A 160 -0.07 -3.07 -21.12
CA SER A 160 0.15 -3.76 -22.39
C SER A 160 0.13 -2.82 -23.60
N THR A 161 -0.45 -1.63 -23.45
CA THR A 161 -0.65 -0.63 -24.52
C THR A 161 0.27 0.59 -24.38
N SER A 162 1.08 0.65 -23.31
CA SER A 162 1.95 1.78 -23.02
C SER A 162 3.10 1.89 -24.01
N ASN A 163 3.15 3.00 -24.75
CA ASN A 163 4.32 3.41 -25.55
C ASN A 163 5.28 4.28 -24.72
N SER A 164 6.60 4.12 -24.94
CA SER A 164 7.67 4.59 -24.03
C SER A 164 7.93 6.11 -23.95
N GLU A 165 7.04 6.96 -24.48
CA GLU A 165 7.20 8.41 -24.41
C GLU A 165 6.55 8.98 -23.15
N TYR A 166 7.30 9.87 -22.49
CA TYR A 166 6.99 10.58 -21.25
C TYR A 166 5.50 10.62 -20.90
N ASP A 167 5.12 9.81 -19.91
CA ASP A 167 3.72 9.52 -19.68
C ASP A 167 3.23 10.16 -18.39
N ALA A 168 2.27 11.08 -18.51
CA ALA A 168 1.52 11.64 -17.37
C ALA A 168 0.84 10.55 -16.51
N ARG A 169 0.75 9.31 -17.02
CA ARG A 169 0.19 8.13 -16.36
C ARG A 169 1.20 7.37 -15.48
N TYR A 170 2.50 7.70 -15.49
CA TYR A 170 3.53 7.03 -14.68
C TYR A 170 3.16 6.96 -13.20
N ASP A 171 2.86 8.12 -12.60
CA ASP A 171 2.50 8.19 -11.18
C ASP A 171 1.23 7.36 -10.89
N ALA A 172 0.25 7.34 -11.79
CA ALA A 172 -0.96 6.54 -11.61
C ALA A 172 -0.68 5.03 -11.64
N ARG A 173 0.26 4.57 -12.48
CA ARG A 173 0.70 3.16 -12.51
C ARG A 173 1.48 2.77 -11.26
N VAL A 174 2.36 3.65 -10.78
CA VAL A 174 3.09 3.46 -9.51
C VAL A 174 2.12 3.42 -8.33
N GLU A 175 1.16 4.36 -8.27
CA GLU A 175 0.10 4.40 -7.25
C GLU A 175 -0.74 3.13 -7.25
N THR A 176 -1.14 2.67 -8.44
CA THR A 176 -1.90 1.42 -8.59
C THR A 176 -1.10 0.21 -8.13
N THR A 177 0.19 0.14 -8.48
CA THR A 177 1.08 -0.93 -8.03
C THR A 177 1.26 -0.92 -6.51
N PHE A 178 1.43 0.26 -5.91
CA PHE A 178 1.51 0.38 -4.45
C PHE A 178 0.22 -0.10 -3.77
N LEU A 179 -0.94 0.34 -4.25
CA LEU A 179 -2.22 -0.08 -3.70
C LEU A 179 -2.48 -1.59 -3.95
N THR A 180 -1.96 -2.15 -5.03
CA THR A 180 -1.97 -3.60 -5.30
C THR A 180 -1.19 -4.36 -4.23
N VAL A 181 -0.01 -3.87 -3.86
CA VAL A 181 0.79 -4.42 -2.76
C VAL A 181 0.00 -4.35 -1.46
N VAL A 182 -0.52 -3.17 -1.10
CA VAL A 182 -1.35 -2.99 0.10
C VAL A 182 -2.49 -4.01 0.13
N TYR A 183 -3.25 -4.10 -0.95
CA TYR A 183 -4.40 -4.98 -1.04
C TYR A 183 -4.02 -6.46 -0.89
N SER A 184 -2.93 -6.91 -1.53
CA SER A 184 -2.46 -8.31 -1.43
C SER A 184 -2.17 -8.77 0.00
N PHE A 185 -1.76 -7.82 0.85
CA PHE A 185 -1.56 -8.06 2.28
C PHE A 185 -2.85 -7.83 3.10
N ALA A 186 -3.72 -6.90 2.68
CA ALA A 186 -4.96 -6.57 3.38
C ALA A 186 -6.05 -7.65 3.28
N LEU A 187 -5.89 -8.62 2.38
CA LEU A 187 -6.78 -9.76 2.27
C LEU A 187 -6.92 -10.45 3.63
N GLU A 188 -8.15 -10.46 4.17
CA GLU A 188 -8.46 -11.06 5.48
C GLU A 188 -8.71 -12.57 5.38
N ASP A 189 -7.79 -13.27 4.76
CA ASP A 189 -7.73 -14.72 4.78
C ASP A 189 -6.47 -15.11 5.56
N CYS A 190 -6.68 -15.62 6.77
CA CYS A 190 -5.60 -16.29 7.47
C CYS A 190 -5.19 -17.49 6.63
N LEU A 191 -3.95 -17.50 6.12
CA LEU A 191 -3.44 -18.68 5.43
C LEU A 191 -3.49 -19.87 6.37
N PRO A 192 -4.00 -21.02 5.92
CA PRO A 192 -3.97 -22.23 6.72
C PRO A 192 -2.51 -22.67 6.93
N LEU A 193 -2.19 -23.26 8.08
CA LEU A 193 -0.81 -23.66 8.41
C LEU A 193 -0.23 -24.66 7.40
N ASN A 194 -1.08 -25.48 6.78
CA ASN A 194 -0.67 -26.45 5.77
C ASN A 194 -0.59 -25.87 4.36
N ALA A 195 -0.67 -24.54 4.16
CA ALA A 195 -0.68 -23.91 2.83
C ALA A 195 0.49 -24.38 1.94
N PHE A 196 1.66 -24.61 2.52
CA PHE A 196 2.85 -25.10 1.83
C PHE A 196 2.96 -26.63 1.78
N SER A 197 2.24 -27.36 2.64
CA SER A 197 2.19 -28.83 2.62
C SER A 197 1.20 -29.37 1.59
N THR A 198 0.19 -28.59 1.20
CA THR A 198 -0.80 -29.05 0.21
C THR A 198 -0.19 -29.27 -1.18
N GLY A 199 -0.83 -30.13 -1.97
CA GLY A 199 -0.58 -30.25 -3.42
C GLY A 199 -1.33 -29.22 -4.27
N SER A 200 -1.88 -28.15 -3.66
CA SER A 200 -2.62 -27.11 -4.38
C SER A 200 -1.70 -25.98 -4.80
N ASP A 201 -1.41 -25.92 -6.10
CA ASP A 201 -0.62 -24.83 -6.69
C ASP A 201 -1.33 -23.48 -6.51
N ASP A 202 -2.66 -23.44 -6.55
CA ASP A 202 -3.44 -22.22 -6.35
C ASP A 202 -3.25 -21.64 -4.95
N LEU A 203 -3.29 -22.49 -3.91
CA LEU A 203 -3.07 -22.05 -2.53
C LEU A 203 -1.63 -21.56 -2.32
N LEU A 204 -0.65 -22.22 -2.93
CA LEU A 204 0.75 -21.79 -2.89
C LEU A 204 0.93 -20.43 -3.58
N LEU A 205 0.41 -20.26 -4.81
CA LEU A 205 0.48 -19.00 -5.55
C LEU A 205 -0.22 -17.87 -4.79
N HIS A 206 -1.34 -18.17 -4.15
CA HIS A 206 -2.06 -17.23 -3.30
C HIS A 206 -1.23 -16.80 -2.08
N ALA A 207 -0.60 -17.75 -1.40
CA ALA A 207 0.32 -17.48 -0.28
C ALA A 207 1.53 -16.63 -0.70
N LEU A 208 1.98 -16.76 -1.95
CA LEU A 208 3.10 -16.03 -2.53
C LEU A 208 2.70 -14.69 -3.17
N SER A 209 1.41 -14.40 -3.31
CA SER A 209 0.90 -13.20 -3.98
C SER A 209 1.46 -11.88 -3.45
N PRO A 210 1.75 -11.70 -2.13
CA PRO A 210 2.33 -10.45 -1.66
C PRO A 210 3.75 -10.20 -2.19
N LEU A 211 4.56 -11.26 -2.35
CA LEU A 211 5.89 -11.13 -2.96
C LEU A 211 5.78 -10.78 -4.45
N ALA A 212 4.85 -11.43 -5.15
CA ALA A 212 4.57 -11.16 -6.56
C ALA A 212 4.13 -9.71 -6.78
N ALA A 213 3.24 -9.19 -5.93
CA ALA A 213 2.79 -7.80 -6.01
C ALA A 213 3.94 -6.81 -5.84
N CYS A 214 4.89 -7.07 -4.93
CA CYS A 214 6.07 -6.22 -4.74
C CYS A 214 6.96 -6.15 -5.99
N ASN A 215 6.98 -7.20 -6.81
CA ASN A 215 7.74 -7.23 -8.06
C ASN A 215 7.19 -6.26 -9.13
N GLY A 216 5.93 -5.83 -9.00
CA GLY A 216 5.31 -4.84 -9.90
C GLY A 216 6.15 -3.57 -10.08
N PHE A 217 6.78 -3.07 -9.01
CA PHE A 217 7.65 -1.89 -9.12
C PHE A 217 8.91 -2.13 -9.96
N ARG A 218 9.44 -3.36 -9.96
CA ARG A 218 10.55 -3.73 -10.83
C ARG A 218 10.07 -3.84 -12.28
N ALA A 219 8.91 -4.44 -12.51
CA ALA A 219 8.31 -4.57 -13.83
C ALA A 219 8.04 -3.19 -14.47
N LEU A 220 7.45 -2.25 -13.71
CA LEU A 220 7.25 -0.87 -14.17
C LEU A 220 8.56 -0.20 -14.60
N ARG A 221 9.61 -0.32 -13.78
CA ARG A 221 10.93 0.24 -14.12
C ARG A 221 11.51 -0.34 -15.41
N ILE A 222 11.28 -1.62 -15.70
CA ILE A 222 11.74 -2.26 -16.94
C ILE A 222 10.98 -1.71 -18.14
N ILE A 223 9.66 -1.53 -18.02
CA ILE A 223 8.79 -1.04 -19.10
C ILE A 223 9.08 0.43 -19.41
N GLU A 224 9.31 1.25 -18.38
CA GLU A 224 9.34 2.72 -18.52
C GLU A 224 10.76 3.31 -18.52
N GLY A 225 11.78 2.50 -18.21
CA GLY A 225 13.18 2.92 -18.12
C GLY A 225 13.49 3.78 -16.87
N PRO A 226 14.69 4.37 -16.78
CA PRO A 226 15.15 5.14 -15.60
C PRO A 226 14.48 6.53 -15.43
N ARG A 227 13.44 6.85 -16.21
CA ARG A 227 13.00 8.23 -16.50
C ARG A 227 11.95 8.80 -15.53
N GLY A 228 12.25 8.77 -14.24
CA GLY A 228 11.34 9.26 -13.19
C GLY A 228 11.65 10.65 -12.61
N SER A 229 12.38 11.54 -13.28
CA SER A 229 12.85 12.79 -12.65
C SER A 229 11.73 13.75 -12.23
N SER A 230 10.52 13.63 -12.79
CA SER A 230 9.34 14.43 -12.43
C SER A 230 8.29 13.68 -11.59
N SER A 231 8.52 12.40 -11.26
CA SER A 231 7.56 11.59 -10.50
C SER A 231 7.43 12.08 -9.06
N THR A 232 6.19 12.22 -8.58
CA THR A 232 5.94 12.54 -7.16
C THR A 232 6.36 11.39 -6.23
N TRP A 233 6.51 10.18 -6.75
CA TRP A 233 6.95 8.99 -6.03
C TRP A 233 8.47 8.82 -5.99
N LEU A 234 9.23 9.65 -6.71
CA LEU A 234 10.68 9.53 -6.78
C LEU A 234 11.35 9.46 -5.39
N PRO A 235 10.98 10.26 -4.37
CA PRO A 235 11.58 10.16 -3.03
C PRO A 235 11.36 8.79 -2.37
N VAL A 236 10.18 8.19 -2.57
CA VAL A 236 9.84 6.88 -2.00
C VAL A 236 10.59 5.77 -2.74
N LEU A 237 10.65 5.83 -4.07
CA LEU A 237 11.32 4.84 -4.91
C LEU A 237 12.86 4.87 -4.72
N MET A 238 13.42 6.07 -4.55
CA MET A 238 14.87 6.29 -4.35
C MET A 238 15.32 6.13 -2.89
N ALA A 239 14.41 5.94 -1.94
CA ALA A 239 14.76 5.64 -0.54
C ALA A 239 15.62 4.37 -0.38
N THR A 240 15.65 3.51 -1.40
CA THR A 240 16.49 2.31 -1.48
C THR A 240 17.86 2.55 -2.13
N ALA A 241 18.06 3.71 -2.78
CA ALA A 241 19.32 4.10 -3.42
C ALA A 241 20.23 4.88 -2.45
N SER A 242 19.65 5.64 -1.51
CA SER A 242 20.41 6.20 -0.39
C SER A 242 20.92 5.05 0.48
N GLY A 243 22.25 4.91 0.58
CA GLY A 243 22.87 3.93 1.47
C GLY A 243 22.30 4.03 2.89
N SER A 244 22.25 2.90 3.59
CA SER A 244 21.99 2.91 5.03
C SER A 244 23.30 3.09 5.80
N GLU A 245 23.22 3.46 7.08
CA GLU A 245 24.35 3.38 8.02
C GLU A 245 25.02 1.98 8.03
N HIS A 246 24.32 0.96 7.55
CA HIS A 246 24.75 -0.44 7.48
C HIS A 246 25.22 -0.86 6.07
N GLY A 247 25.44 0.10 5.16
CA GLY A 247 25.95 -0.12 3.79
C GLY A 247 24.93 0.11 2.67
N ALA A 248 25.39 -0.10 1.44
CA ALA A 248 24.58 0.05 0.22
C ALA A 248 23.52 -1.05 0.12
N PHE A 249 22.25 -0.64 0.07
CA PHE A 249 21.12 -1.55 -0.04
C PHE A 249 21.07 -2.19 -1.43
N GLY A 250 21.11 -3.52 -1.49
CA GLY A 250 21.18 -4.24 -2.77
C GLY A 250 22.55 -4.16 -3.44
N SER A 251 23.63 -4.14 -2.64
CA SER A 251 24.99 -4.34 -3.10
C SER A 251 25.12 -5.64 -3.89
N GLU A 252 25.66 -5.57 -5.11
CA GLU A 252 25.97 -6.72 -5.98
C GLU A 252 27.42 -7.21 -5.81
N ARG A 253 28.12 -6.74 -4.78
CA ARG A 253 29.50 -7.16 -4.50
C ARG A 253 29.62 -8.69 -4.31
N PRO A 254 30.69 -9.32 -4.83
CA PRO A 254 30.93 -10.75 -4.68
C PRO A 254 31.21 -11.14 -3.21
N GLY A 255 31.25 -12.44 -2.95
CA GLY A 255 31.63 -13.04 -1.68
C GLY A 255 30.60 -12.91 -0.58
N ILE A 256 31.03 -13.14 0.67
CA ILE A 256 30.17 -13.30 1.85
C ILE A 256 30.24 -12.14 2.85
N ASP A 257 31.07 -11.12 2.60
CA ASP A 257 31.32 -10.06 3.56
C ASP A 257 30.04 -9.37 4.04
N GLY A 258 29.84 -9.31 5.36
CA GLY A 258 28.68 -8.67 5.98
C GLY A 258 27.37 -9.46 5.92
N LEU A 259 27.38 -10.69 5.37
CA LEU A 259 26.25 -11.62 5.43
C LEU A 259 26.26 -12.40 6.77
N PRO A 260 25.11 -12.80 7.32
CA PRO A 260 25.05 -13.61 8.53
C PRO A 260 25.68 -15.00 8.32
N ALA A 261 26.66 -15.38 9.14
CA ALA A 261 27.44 -16.61 8.97
C ALA A 261 26.57 -17.88 8.90
N ALA A 262 25.53 -17.97 9.74
CA ALA A 262 24.64 -19.13 9.73
C ALA A 262 23.81 -19.25 8.45
N LEU A 263 23.42 -18.13 7.83
CA LEU A 263 22.72 -18.14 6.54
C LEU A 263 23.68 -18.39 5.36
N VAL A 264 24.94 -17.93 5.48
CA VAL A 264 26.01 -18.26 4.52
C VAL A 264 26.25 -19.77 4.49
N ASP A 265 26.40 -20.39 5.67
CA ASP A 265 26.58 -21.84 5.81
C ASP A 265 25.38 -22.63 5.26
N LEU A 266 24.15 -22.22 5.61
CA LEU A 266 22.94 -22.87 5.12
C LEU A 266 22.83 -22.80 3.59
N CYS A 267 23.12 -21.64 3.00
CA CYS A 267 23.04 -21.43 1.55
C CYS A 267 24.26 -21.98 0.80
N GLY A 268 25.34 -22.38 1.49
CA GLY A 268 26.55 -22.89 0.85
C GLY A 268 27.36 -21.81 0.12
N LEU A 269 27.28 -20.56 0.58
CA LEU A 269 27.99 -19.44 -0.04
C LEU A 269 29.47 -19.38 0.38
N ASN A 270 30.31 -18.90 -0.53
CA ASN A 270 31.76 -18.75 -0.35
C ASN A 270 32.27 -17.40 -0.89
N ALA A 271 33.58 -17.17 -0.81
CA ALA A 271 34.21 -15.90 -1.22
C ALA A 271 34.03 -15.58 -2.72
N GLU A 272 33.82 -16.61 -3.53
CA GLU A 272 33.65 -16.54 -4.99
C GLU A 272 32.18 -16.39 -5.39
N SER A 273 31.24 -16.51 -4.45
CA SER A 273 29.81 -16.45 -4.74
C SER A 273 29.39 -15.08 -5.27
N THR A 274 28.61 -15.08 -6.34
CA THR A 274 28.06 -13.90 -7.00
C THR A 274 26.57 -14.07 -7.23
N SER A 275 25.88 -12.98 -7.61
CA SER A 275 24.47 -13.02 -7.99
C SER A 275 24.19 -13.84 -9.25
N ASP A 276 25.21 -14.08 -10.07
CA ASP A 276 25.10 -14.79 -11.34
C ASP A 276 25.39 -16.29 -11.17
N SER A 277 26.26 -16.63 -10.21
CA SER A 277 26.62 -18.02 -9.91
C SER A 277 25.70 -18.69 -8.90
N ASP A 278 25.04 -17.93 -8.01
CA ASP A 278 24.23 -18.47 -6.92
C ASP A 278 22.93 -17.68 -6.68
N GLU A 279 21.81 -18.41 -6.69
CA GLU A 279 20.46 -17.84 -6.57
C GLU A 279 20.18 -17.27 -5.16
N TYR A 280 20.81 -17.80 -4.11
CA TYR A 280 20.66 -17.33 -2.72
C TYR A 280 21.53 -16.11 -2.41
N HIS A 281 22.68 -15.96 -3.07
CA HIS A 281 23.58 -14.83 -2.87
C HIS A 281 22.84 -13.49 -3.02
N ARG A 282 22.11 -13.32 -4.14
CA ARG A 282 21.32 -12.11 -4.40
C ARG A 282 20.27 -11.87 -3.32
N VAL A 283 19.59 -12.92 -2.87
CA VAL A 283 18.53 -12.84 -1.86
C VAL A 283 19.10 -12.41 -0.52
N LEU A 284 20.21 -13.01 -0.09
CA LEU A 284 20.89 -12.68 1.16
C LEU A 284 21.50 -11.29 1.16
N ARG A 285 22.05 -10.84 0.03
CA ARG A 285 22.54 -9.45 -0.14
C ARG A 285 21.44 -8.41 0.03
N LEU A 286 20.19 -8.73 -0.35
CA LEU A 286 19.03 -7.87 -0.14
C LEU A 286 18.47 -7.97 1.29
N LEU A 287 18.42 -9.19 1.83
CA LEU A 287 17.80 -9.47 3.13
C LEU A 287 18.68 -9.03 4.31
N ALA A 288 19.99 -9.28 4.27
CA ALA A 288 20.90 -9.05 5.41
C ALA A 288 20.89 -7.60 5.94
N PRO A 289 20.88 -6.54 5.11
CA PRO A 289 20.75 -5.17 5.60
C PRO A 289 19.40 -4.91 6.27
N VAL A 290 18.32 -5.51 5.75
CA VAL A 290 16.96 -5.34 6.29
C VAL A 290 16.82 -5.94 7.68
N LEU A 291 17.44 -7.10 7.93
CA LEU A 291 17.39 -7.75 9.24
C LEU A 291 18.03 -6.91 10.36
N LYS A 292 18.86 -5.91 10.00
CA LYS A 292 19.48 -4.97 10.94
C LYS A 292 18.66 -3.69 11.14
N LEU A 293 17.63 -3.46 10.32
CA LEU A 293 16.82 -2.25 10.40
C LEU A 293 15.88 -2.33 11.60
N LYS A 294 15.74 -1.21 12.31
CA LYS A 294 14.65 -1.04 13.27
C LYS A 294 13.30 -1.13 12.53
N PRO A 295 12.33 -1.92 13.04
CA PRO A 295 10.98 -1.92 12.52
C PRO A 295 10.39 -0.50 12.54
N SER A 296 10.09 0.03 11.36
CA SER A 296 9.51 1.35 11.18
C SER A 296 8.87 1.46 9.79
N THR A 297 7.81 2.24 9.70
CA THR A 297 7.20 2.64 8.43
C THR A 297 8.17 3.39 7.52
N ASP A 298 9.20 4.03 8.06
CA ASP A 298 10.21 4.75 7.27
C ASP A 298 11.14 3.80 6.52
N ASN A 299 11.33 2.59 7.04
CA ASN A 299 12.12 1.54 6.41
C ASN A 299 11.31 0.68 5.44
N PHE A 300 10.01 0.96 5.28
CA PHE A 300 9.12 0.20 4.41
C PHE A 300 9.64 0.04 2.97
N PRO A 301 10.10 1.11 2.27
CA PRO A 301 10.59 0.93 0.90
C PRO A 301 11.76 -0.06 0.80
N LYS A 302 12.64 -0.09 1.81
CA LYS A 302 13.77 -1.02 1.90
C LYS A 302 13.26 -2.45 2.10
N LEU A 303 12.39 -2.67 3.08
CA LEU A 303 11.77 -3.97 3.35
C LEU A 303 11.06 -4.56 2.12
N PHE A 304 10.24 -3.77 1.43
CA PHE A 304 9.46 -4.25 0.28
C PHE A 304 10.32 -4.44 -0.97
N SER A 305 11.43 -3.71 -1.08
CA SER A 305 12.36 -3.91 -2.18
C SER A 305 13.07 -5.25 -2.15
N VAL A 306 13.17 -5.93 -0.99
CA VAL A 306 13.66 -7.32 -0.92
C VAL A 306 12.81 -8.21 -1.82
N ALA A 307 11.51 -8.31 -1.54
CA ALA A 307 10.59 -9.12 -2.33
C ALA A 307 10.51 -8.64 -3.79
N GLY A 308 10.42 -7.32 -4.01
CA GLY A 308 10.31 -6.79 -5.36
C GLY A 308 11.54 -7.07 -6.25
N ARG A 309 12.74 -7.09 -5.66
CA ARG A 309 14.00 -7.34 -6.38
C ARG A 309 14.39 -8.81 -6.44
N SER A 310 13.90 -9.65 -5.53
CA SER A 310 14.24 -11.08 -5.46
C SER A 310 13.22 -12.01 -6.10
N TRP A 311 11.97 -11.56 -6.32
CA TRP A 311 10.86 -12.41 -6.78
C TRP A 311 11.19 -13.34 -7.95
N LEU A 312 11.82 -12.82 -9.02
CA LEU A 312 12.14 -13.64 -10.19
C LEU A 312 13.17 -14.74 -9.90
N THR A 313 14.07 -14.50 -8.93
CA THR A 313 15.06 -15.47 -8.46
C THR A 313 14.44 -16.48 -7.50
N VAL A 314 13.61 -16.03 -6.55
CA VAL A 314 13.05 -16.93 -5.53
C VAL A 314 11.83 -17.71 -6.00
N LYS A 315 11.03 -17.20 -6.94
CA LYS A 315 9.78 -17.84 -7.37
C LYS A 315 9.99 -19.30 -7.80
N PRO A 316 10.97 -19.65 -8.68
CA PRO A 316 11.19 -21.05 -9.06
C PRO A 316 11.59 -21.95 -7.88
N LEU A 317 12.29 -21.40 -6.89
CA LEU A 317 12.69 -22.09 -5.65
C LEU A 317 11.48 -22.31 -4.72
N LEU A 318 10.60 -21.33 -4.60
CA LEU A 318 9.39 -21.44 -3.77
C LEU A 318 8.37 -22.40 -4.38
N LEU A 319 8.25 -22.46 -5.72
CA LEU A 319 7.38 -23.41 -6.40
C LEU A 319 7.82 -24.87 -6.20
N ARG A 320 9.12 -25.13 -6.10
CA ARG A 320 9.67 -26.45 -5.73
C ARG A 320 9.76 -26.67 -4.21
N LYS A 321 9.23 -25.73 -3.41
CA LYS A 321 9.28 -25.74 -1.95
C LYS A 321 10.69 -25.90 -1.37
N ASP A 322 11.69 -25.29 -2.01
CA ASP A 322 13.06 -25.33 -1.52
C ASP A 322 13.13 -24.75 -0.09
N HIS A 323 13.61 -25.57 0.86
CA HIS A 323 13.54 -25.23 2.28
C HIS A 323 14.36 -23.99 2.63
N ARG A 324 15.50 -23.78 1.95
CA ARG A 324 16.38 -22.62 2.16
C ARG A 324 15.67 -21.35 1.71
N ALA A 325 15.08 -21.33 0.51
CA ALA A 325 14.34 -20.20 0.00
C ALA A 325 13.12 -19.87 0.87
N LEU A 326 12.37 -20.88 1.31
CA LEU A 326 11.25 -20.72 2.22
C LEU A 326 11.69 -20.09 3.55
N LEU A 327 12.80 -20.55 4.13
CA LEU A 327 13.36 -19.97 5.34
C LEU A 327 13.71 -18.49 5.14
N LEU A 328 14.41 -18.12 4.06
CA LEU A 328 14.76 -16.71 3.77
C LEU A 328 13.50 -15.83 3.62
N VAL A 329 12.45 -16.35 2.99
CA VAL A 329 11.17 -15.64 2.87
C VAL A 329 10.44 -15.52 4.21
N SER A 330 10.53 -16.52 5.09
CA SER A 330 9.97 -16.43 6.44
C SER A 330 10.64 -15.32 7.27
N TYR A 331 11.95 -15.14 7.14
CA TYR A 331 12.68 -14.03 7.78
C TYR A 331 12.19 -12.66 7.29
N TRP A 332 11.88 -12.55 6.00
CA TRP A 332 11.28 -11.33 5.45
C TRP A 332 9.88 -11.09 6.02
N PHE A 333 8.99 -12.09 6.03
CA PHE A 333 7.65 -11.95 6.63
C PHE A 333 7.70 -11.62 8.13
N ALA A 334 8.61 -12.24 8.88
CA ALA A 334 8.83 -11.95 10.30
C ALA A 334 9.29 -10.50 10.51
N SER A 335 10.10 -9.96 9.60
CA SER A 335 10.52 -8.55 9.64
C SER A 335 9.36 -7.59 9.33
N LEU A 336 8.46 -7.98 8.41
CA LEU A 336 7.25 -7.21 8.08
C LEU A 336 6.23 -7.18 9.22
N HIS A 337 6.05 -8.29 9.94
CA HIS A 337 5.09 -8.36 11.05
C HIS A 337 5.37 -7.34 12.16
N GLN A 338 6.64 -6.95 12.32
CA GLN A 338 7.07 -5.97 13.32
C GLN A 338 6.66 -4.53 12.95
N ILE A 339 6.18 -4.30 11.72
CA ILE A 339 5.57 -3.04 11.33
C ILE A 339 4.07 -3.08 11.66
N ASP A 340 3.64 -2.21 12.58
CA ASP A 340 2.22 -2.08 12.93
C ASP A 340 1.46 -1.29 11.85
N GLN A 341 0.97 -2.02 10.85
CA GLN A 341 0.18 -1.49 9.75
C GLN A 341 -1.03 -2.39 9.54
N TRP A 342 -2.22 -1.78 9.52
CA TRP A 342 -3.50 -2.49 9.50
C TRP A 342 -3.62 -3.53 8.38
N TRP A 343 -3.03 -3.22 7.23
CA TRP A 343 -3.08 -3.99 6.01
C TRP A 343 -1.96 -5.04 5.93
N LEU A 344 -0.93 -4.97 6.77
CA LEU A 344 0.30 -5.79 6.64
C LEU A 344 0.34 -6.95 7.63
N THR A 345 0.01 -6.66 8.89
CA THR A 345 0.39 -7.47 10.05
C THR A 345 -0.21 -8.89 10.02
N ALA A 346 -1.49 -9.02 9.63
CA ALA A 346 -2.22 -10.29 9.67
C ALA A 346 -1.71 -11.28 8.61
N ARG A 347 -1.60 -10.83 7.35
CA ARG A 347 -1.05 -11.66 6.27
C ARG A 347 0.39 -12.04 6.56
N ALA A 348 1.26 -11.08 6.90
CA ALA A 348 2.67 -11.35 7.19
C ALA A 348 2.84 -12.41 8.28
N LYS A 349 2.03 -12.32 9.35
CA LYS A 349 1.98 -13.33 10.41
C LYS A 349 1.56 -14.71 9.87
N SER A 350 0.43 -14.80 9.19
CA SER A 350 -0.09 -16.10 8.71
C SER A 350 0.82 -16.76 7.67
N SER A 351 1.42 -15.98 6.76
CA SER A 351 2.40 -16.48 5.79
C SER A 351 3.65 -17.01 6.49
N CYS A 352 4.17 -16.28 7.48
CA CYS A 352 5.29 -16.75 8.28
C CYS A 352 4.95 -18.05 9.02
N ALA A 353 3.77 -18.11 9.65
CA ALA A 353 3.28 -19.29 10.38
C ALA A 353 3.24 -20.54 9.52
N ALA A 354 2.67 -20.42 8.32
CA ALA A 354 2.51 -21.55 7.40
C ALA A 354 3.86 -22.05 6.87
N ILE A 355 4.80 -21.14 6.59
CA ILE A 355 6.16 -21.53 6.20
C ILE A 355 6.88 -22.24 7.35
N VAL A 356 6.83 -21.68 8.57
CA VAL A 356 7.46 -22.29 9.75
C VAL A 356 6.89 -23.68 10.01
N ALA A 357 5.56 -23.82 9.99
CA ALA A 357 4.91 -25.12 10.20
C ALA A 357 5.35 -26.15 9.16
N TYR A 358 5.41 -25.76 7.88
CA TYR A 358 5.91 -26.62 6.81
C TYR A 358 7.36 -27.04 7.03
N LEU A 359 8.27 -26.11 7.35
CA LEU A 359 9.69 -26.41 7.54
C LEU A 359 9.96 -27.28 8.78
N VAL A 360 9.21 -27.09 9.88
CA VAL A 360 9.30 -27.95 11.06
C VAL A 360 8.94 -29.39 10.71
N GLN A 361 7.95 -29.58 9.86
CA GLN A 361 7.44 -30.91 9.51
C GLN A 361 8.28 -31.62 8.45
N GLU A 362 8.73 -30.90 7.42
CA GLU A 362 9.26 -31.50 6.19
C GLU A 362 10.78 -31.39 6.05
N SER A 363 11.47 -30.56 6.86
CA SER A 363 12.92 -30.40 6.75
C SER A 363 13.68 -31.41 7.61
N ASP A 364 14.62 -32.13 6.99
CA ASP A 364 15.59 -32.98 7.70
C ASP A 364 16.91 -32.24 8.02
N ASP A 365 17.08 -30.98 7.61
CA ASP A 365 18.31 -30.21 7.87
C ASP A 365 18.26 -29.51 9.23
N ASP A 366 19.07 -29.96 10.18
CA ASP A 366 19.20 -29.38 11.52
C ASP A 366 19.55 -27.88 11.52
N ARG A 367 20.25 -27.39 10.48
CA ARG A 367 20.57 -25.95 10.37
C ARG A 367 19.31 -25.13 10.16
N ILE A 368 18.34 -25.66 9.42
CA ILE A 368 17.04 -25.02 9.20
C ILE A 368 16.29 -24.95 10.53
N HIS A 369 16.21 -26.06 11.27
CA HIS A 369 15.57 -26.10 12.58
C HIS A 369 16.14 -25.08 13.56
N ARG A 370 17.48 -24.97 13.64
CA ARG A 370 18.13 -23.94 14.47
C ARG A 370 17.77 -22.51 14.04
N LEU A 371 17.65 -22.27 12.74
CA LEU A 371 17.38 -20.94 12.20
C LEU A 371 15.89 -20.57 12.19
N LEU A 372 14.98 -21.50 12.49
CA LEU A 372 13.55 -21.24 12.60
C LEU A 372 13.17 -20.46 13.86
N GLU A 373 14.05 -20.36 14.85
CA GLU A 373 13.78 -19.64 16.10
C GLU A 373 13.33 -18.19 15.84
N TYR A 374 14.05 -17.45 15.00
CA TYR A 374 13.69 -16.07 14.66
C TYR A 374 12.29 -15.94 14.02
N PRO A 375 11.97 -16.59 12.89
CA PRO A 375 10.63 -16.47 12.29
C PRO A 375 9.52 -17.06 13.18
N ALA A 376 9.80 -18.06 14.02
CA ALA A 376 8.82 -18.63 14.95
C ALA A 376 8.49 -17.69 16.12
N THR A 377 9.51 -17.06 16.73
CA THR A 377 9.37 -16.17 17.89
C THR A 377 8.71 -14.85 17.53
N PHE A 378 9.14 -14.23 16.44
CA PHE A 378 8.58 -12.95 15.98
C PHE A 378 7.24 -13.12 15.25
N GLY A 379 6.83 -14.35 14.94
CA GLY A 379 5.56 -14.63 14.28
C GLY A 379 4.32 -14.57 15.18
N ARG A 380 4.43 -14.49 16.52
CA ARG A 380 3.31 -14.76 17.47
C ARG A 380 2.43 -15.95 17.02
N CYS A 381 3.05 -16.94 16.37
CA CYS A 381 2.43 -18.21 16.06
C CYS A 381 2.54 -18.96 17.38
N GLY A 382 1.46 -19.48 17.93
CA GLY A 382 1.43 -20.11 19.26
C GLY A 382 2.22 -21.42 19.35
N LEU A 383 3.47 -21.44 18.89
CA LEU A 383 4.40 -22.56 18.86
C LEU A 383 5.55 -22.39 19.87
N SER A 384 5.56 -21.32 20.67
CA SER A 384 6.48 -21.17 21.82
C SER A 384 6.33 -22.28 22.87
N ARG A 385 5.31 -23.15 22.76
CA ARG A 385 5.07 -24.29 23.65
C ARG A 385 5.74 -25.60 23.26
N ILE A 386 6.44 -25.68 22.13
CA ILE A 386 7.13 -26.94 21.73
C ILE A 386 8.55 -27.02 22.33
N TRP A 387 9.06 -25.97 22.98
CA TRP A 387 10.46 -25.91 23.44
C TRP A 387 10.69 -25.44 24.90
N GLU A 388 9.68 -25.51 25.77
CA GLU A 388 9.90 -25.38 27.24
C GLU A 388 10.15 -26.72 27.96
N ALA A 389 10.54 -27.76 27.22
CA ALA A 389 11.01 -29.02 27.80
C ALA A 389 12.29 -29.47 27.08
N GLY A 390 13.43 -28.94 27.53
CA GLY A 390 14.77 -29.32 27.12
C GLY A 390 15.77 -28.93 28.19
#